data_AF-A0A0P1GIB9-F1
#
_entry.id   AF-A0A0P1GIB9-F1
#
_cell.length_a   1.000
_cell.length_b   1.000
_cell.length_c   1.000
_cell.angle_alpha   90.00
_cell.angle_beta   90.00
_cell.angle_gamma   90.00
#
_symmetry.space_group_name_H-M   'P 1'
#
loop_
_entity.id
_entity.type
_entity.pdbx_description
1 polymer ?
#
loop_
_entity_poly.entity_id
_entity_poly.type
_entity_poly.pdbx_seq_one_letter_code
_entity_poly.pdbx_strand_id
1 'polypeptide(L)'
;MSQFLLSPAECLAALQSQELRRIDDLPDAVGVYALADHRGDLHYVGITEASSFRDRIYSRHVNGSEERSHKLACNYNIGRMWRNRKLSCHVGTDAQLAKLVRKEFIRRHCRAACVPLTGSKTELESLEKAIIALAPPEMVSWNKTRKRVNQLPEPREMVDKIVADLGFGTHEIAALERQAQLFDLHGHLDLAD
;
A
#
# COMPACT_ATOMS: atom_id res chain seq x y z
N MET A 1 -3.91 11.70 30.87
CA MET A 1 -4.97 12.51 30.26
C MET A 1 -5.55 11.69 29.13
N SER A 2 -6.78 11.19 29.27
CA SER A 2 -7.46 10.39 28.25
C SER A 2 -7.79 11.29 27.07
N GLN A 3 -7.15 11.09 25.92
CA GLN A 3 -7.53 11.80 24.70
C GLN A 3 -8.87 11.20 24.25
N PHE A 4 -9.92 12.02 24.23
CA PHE A 4 -11.28 11.61 23.87
C PHE A 4 -11.26 10.79 22.57
N LEU A 5 -11.80 9.57 22.62
CA LEU A 5 -12.03 8.75 21.44
C LEU A 5 -12.97 9.53 20.52
N LEU A 6 -12.43 10.03 19.41
CA LEU A 6 -13.24 10.58 18.32
C LEU A 6 -14.28 9.52 17.91
N SER A 7 -15.49 9.97 17.61
CA SER A 7 -16.51 9.11 17.04
C SER A 7 -16.05 8.55 15.67
N PRO A 8 -16.63 7.43 15.19
CA PRO A 8 -16.30 6.90 13.87
C PRO A 8 -16.48 7.92 12.74
N ALA A 9 -17.51 8.77 12.81
CA ALA A 9 -17.77 9.81 11.82
C ALA A 9 -16.71 10.92 11.86
N GLU A 10 -16.28 11.36 13.06
CA GLU A 10 -15.20 12.34 13.21
C GLU A 10 -13.86 11.79 12.72
N CYS A 11 -13.56 10.51 13.00
CA CYS A 11 -12.37 9.85 12.46
C CYS A 11 -12.39 9.79 10.94
N LEU A 12 -13.52 9.39 10.35
CA LEU A 12 -13.68 9.34 8.89
C LEU A 12 -13.49 10.71 8.27
N ALA A 13 -14.15 11.74 8.81
CA ALA A 13 -14.01 13.12 8.34
C ALA A 13 -12.56 13.62 8.46
N ALA A 14 -11.86 13.29 9.55
CA ALA A 14 -10.45 13.64 9.74
C ALA A 14 -9.52 12.90 8.77
N LEU A 15 -9.82 11.64 8.41
CA LEU A 15 -9.06 10.90 7.39
C LEU A 15 -9.24 11.51 5.99
N GLN A 16 -10.46 11.99 5.67
CA GLN A 16 -10.79 12.53 4.35
C GLN A 16 -10.33 13.97 4.12
N SER A 17 -10.31 14.79 5.19
CA SER A 17 -10.03 16.23 5.08
C SER A 17 -8.58 16.62 5.33
N GLN A 18 -7.79 15.75 5.96
CA GLN A 18 -6.40 16.07 6.26
C GLN A 18 -5.51 16.04 5.01
N GLU A 19 -4.41 16.79 5.06
CA GLU A 19 -3.35 16.66 4.06
C GLU A 19 -2.71 15.27 4.13
N LEU A 20 -2.63 14.61 2.98
CA LEU A 20 -2.03 13.29 2.87
C LEU A 20 -0.52 13.36 2.98
N ARG A 21 0.04 12.58 3.90
CA ARG A 21 1.48 12.59 4.20
C ARG A 21 2.23 11.60 3.33
N ARG A 22 3.47 11.94 2.98
CA ARG A 22 4.43 10.99 2.41
C ARG A 22 4.71 9.90 3.43
N ILE A 23 4.99 8.69 2.96
CA ILE A 23 5.28 7.54 3.84
C ILE A 23 6.47 7.82 4.76
N ASP A 24 7.44 8.61 4.31
CA ASP A 24 8.62 8.99 5.10
C ASP A 24 8.36 10.09 6.13
N ASP A 25 7.22 10.76 6.06
CA ASP A 25 6.85 11.88 6.93
C ASP A 25 5.70 11.51 7.90
N LEU A 26 5.43 10.20 8.02
CA LEU A 26 4.39 9.70 8.91
C LEU A 26 4.78 9.94 10.37
N PRO A 27 3.79 10.31 11.21
CA PRO A 27 4.04 10.58 12.62
C PRO A 27 4.43 9.29 13.35
N ASP A 28 5.30 9.45 14.35
CA ASP A 28 5.64 8.40 15.31
C ASP A 28 4.54 8.30 16.38
N ALA A 29 3.37 7.82 15.96
CA ALA A 29 2.16 7.71 16.77
C ALA A 29 1.36 6.47 16.39
N VAL A 30 0.34 6.15 17.20
CA VAL A 30 -0.57 5.02 17.00
C VAL A 30 -2.00 5.51 16.78
N GLY A 31 -2.90 4.63 16.31
CA GLY A 31 -4.31 4.97 16.06
C GLY A 31 -4.82 4.44 14.73
N VAL A 32 -5.64 5.24 14.04
CA VAL A 32 -6.28 4.89 12.77
C VAL A 32 -5.55 5.56 11.62
N TYR A 33 -5.40 4.87 10.49
CA TYR A 33 -4.84 5.43 9.26
C TYR A 33 -5.62 5.02 8.04
N ALA A 34 -5.46 5.78 6.96
CA ALA A 34 -5.93 5.39 5.63
C ALA A 34 -4.77 5.45 4.62
N LEU A 35 -4.75 4.54 3.65
CA LEU A 35 -3.76 4.51 2.58
C LEU A 35 -4.34 5.09 1.30
N ALA A 36 -3.56 5.98 0.69
CA ALA A 36 -3.85 6.56 -0.60
C ALA A 36 -2.96 5.97 -1.69
N ASP A 37 -3.49 5.91 -2.90
CA ASP A 37 -2.73 5.55 -4.10
C ASP A 37 -1.80 6.71 -4.55
N HIS A 38 -1.22 6.59 -5.74
CA HIS A 38 -0.32 7.59 -6.32
C HIS A 38 -1.05 8.83 -6.86
N ARG A 39 -2.38 8.79 -6.95
CA ARG A 39 -3.25 9.89 -7.38
C ARG A 39 -3.80 10.68 -6.18
N GLY A 40 -3.67 10.12 -4.98
CA GLY A 40 -4.18 10.71 -3.75
C GLY A 40 -5.53 10.14 -3.32
N ASP A 41 -6.04 9.11 -4.00
CA ASP A 41 -7.32 8.50 -3.68
C ASP A 41 -7.15 7.48 -2.54
N LEU A 42 -7.95 7.62 -1.50
CA LEU A 42 -7.96 6.69 -0.36
C LEU A 42 -8.61 5.36 -0.78
N HIS A 43 -8.09 4.23 -0.30
CA HIS A 43 -8.64 2.90 -0.63
C HIS A 43 -8.63 1.88 0.50
N TYR A 44 -7.92 2.17 1.59
CA TYR A 44 -7.80 1.27 2.72
C TYR A 44 -7.86 2.05 4.02
N VAL A 45 -8.61 1.56 5.00
CA VAL A 45 -8.56 1.99 6.40
C VAL A 45 -7.93 0.89 7.25
N GLY A 46 -7.03 1.26 8.15
CA GLY A 46 -6.34 0.34 9.04
C GLY A 46 -6.11 0.93 10.43
N ILE A 47 -5.71 0.08 11.38
CA ILE A 47 -5.28 0.51 12.71
C ILE A 47 -3.88 0.04 13.07
N THR A 48 -3.29 0.72 14.04
CA THR A 48 -2.08 0.30 14.73
C THR A 48 -2.14 0.72 16.20
N GLU A 49 -1.71 -0.15 17.10
CA GLU A 49 -1.74 0.06 18.55
C GLU A 49 -0.36 -0.18 19.17
N ALA A 50 0.35 -1.22 18.72
CA ALA A 50 1.66 -1.60 19.24
C ALA A 50 2.86 -1.02 18.47
N SER A 51 2.66 -0.54 17.24
CA SER A 51 3.72 0.03 16.40
C SER A 51 3.30 1.38 15.85
N SER A 52 4.26 2.29 15.64
CA SER A 52 3.98 3.59 15.02
C SER A 52 3.32 3.43 13.64
N PHE A 53 2.62 4.48 13.16
CA PHE A 53 2.10 4.52 11.80
C PHE A 53 3.21 4.28 10.78
N ARG A 54 4.37 4.93 10.97
CA ARG A 54 5.57 4.75 10.15
C ARG A 54 5.97 3.29 10.07
N ASP A 55 6.17 2.63 11.21
CA ASP A 55 6.63 1.25 11.26
C ASP A 55 5.58 0.29 10.70
N ARG A 56 4.31 0.50 11.06
CA ARG A 56 3.20 -0.33 10.58
C ARG A 56 3.08 -0.25 9.06
N ILE A 57 2.99 0.98 8.54
CA ILE A 57 2.75 1.21 7.12
C ILE A 57 3.97 0.79 6.31
N TYR A 58 5.18 1.12 6.75
CA TYR A 58 6.39 0.71 6.05
C TYR A 58 6.59 -0.81 6.07
N SER A 59 6.53 -1.46 7.24
CA SER A 59 6.80 -2.90 7.34
C SER A 59 5.76 -3.74 6.61
N ARG A 60 4.48 -3.39 6.73
CA ARG A 60 3.37 -4.18 6.16
C ARG A 60 3.03 -3.76 4.75
N HIS A 61 2.79 -2.49 4.51
CA HIS A 61 2.21 -2.06 3.24
C HIS A 61 3.28 -1.73 2.19
N VAL A 62 4.48 -1.31 2.58
CA VAL A 62 5.58 -1.02 1.64
C VAL A 62 6.50 -2.23 1.44
N ASN A 63 7.13 -2.71 2.51
CA ASN A 63 8.15 -3.75 2.46
C ASN A 63 7.58 -5.19 2.50
N GLY A 64 6.27 -5.30 2.75
CA GLY A 64 5.56 -6.56 2.85
C GLY A 64 5.66 -7.43 1.59
N SER A 65 5.26 -8.70 1.74
CA SER A 65 4.95 -9.57 0.61
C SER A 65 3.74 -9.05 -0.19
N GLU A 66 3.51 -9.65 -1.34
CA GLU A 66 2.41 -9.36 -2.26
C GLU A 66 1.04 -9.89 -1.75
N GLU A 67 0.98 -10.26 -0.47
CA GLU A 67 -0.13 -11.01 0.13
C GLU A 67 -1.20 -10.10 0.76
N ARG A 68 -2.39 -10.67 0.89
CA ARG A 68 -3.64 -10.25 1.55
C ARG A 68 -3.63 -9.02 2.48
N SER A 69 -2.68 -8.87 3.39
CA SER A 69 -2.66 -7.76 4.37
C SER A 69 -1.75 -6.59 3.99
N HIS A 70 -0.92 -6.72 2.96
CA HIS A 70 0.10 -5.76 2.58
C HIS A 70 -0.39 -4.87 1.42
N LYS A 71 -1.47 -4.12 1.67
CA LYS A 71 -2.32 -3.50 0.64
C LYS A 71 -1.61 -2.71 -0.46
N LEU A 72 -0.64 -1.84 -0.14
CA LEU A 72 0.11 -1.11 -1.17
C LEU A 72 1.00 -2.06 -1.98
N ALA A 73 1.80 -2.91 -1.33
CA ALA A 73 2.63 -3.92 -1.99
C ALA A 73 1.82 -4.89 -2.86
N CYS A 74 0.60 -5.26 -2.43
CA CYS A 74 -0.31 -6.10 -3.20
C CYS A 74 -0.88 -5.37 -4.42
N ASN A 75 -1.39 -4.14 -4.23
CA ASN A 75 -2.04 -3.39 -5.31
C ASN A 75 -1.09 -2.78 -6.34
N TYR A 76 0.19 -2.61 -5.99
CA TYR A 76 1.25 -2.22 -6.92
C TYR A 76 2.14 -3.38 -7.35
N ASN A 77 1.74 -4.62 -7.08
CA ASN A 77 2.35 -5.79 -7.70
C ASN A 77 1.85 -5.92 -9.13
N ILE A 78 2.34 -5.09 -10.05
CA ILE A 78 1.91 -4.99 -11.45
C ILE A 78 3.09 -4.66 -12.37
N GLY A 79 3.01 -5.08 -13.64
CA GLY A 79 4.01 -4.78 -14.67
C GLY A 79 5.44 -5.08 -14.24
N ARG A 80 6.35 -4.10 -14.41
CA ARG A 80 7.77 -4.19 -14.03
C ARG A 80 8.00 -4.31 -12.52
N MET A 81 7.01 -3.94 -11.71
CA MET A 81 7.04 -4.06 -10.24
C MET A 81 6.46 -5.39 -9.75
N TRP A 82 5.99 -6.24 -10.67
CA TRP A 82 5.33 -7.50 -10.34
C TRP A 82 6.32 -8.56 -9.90
N ARG A 83 5.88 -9.41 -9.00
CA ARG A 83 6.59 -10.61 -8.51
C ARG A 83 5.58 -11.60 -7.97
N ASN A 84 5.79 -12.89 -8.24
CA ASN A 84 5.04 -13.98 -7.60
C ASN A 84 5.99 -15.13 -7.22
N ARG A 85 6.36 -15.19 -5.94
CA ARG A 85 7.29 -16.22 -5.42
C ARG A 85 6.84 -17.68 -5.62
N LYS A 86 5.57 -17.92 -5.94
CA LYS A 86 5.01 -19.26 -6.11
C LYS A 86 5.12 -19.77 -7.55
N LEU A 87 5.39 -18.88 -8.50
CA LEU A 87 5.55 -19.25 -9.90
C LEU A 87 7.00 -19.69 -10.14
N SER A 88 7.16 -20.90 -10.66
CA SER A 88 8.46 -21.54 -10.90
C SER A 88 9.32 -20.83 -11.95
N CYS A 89 8.70 -20.05 -12.83
CA CYS A 89 9.39 -19.30 -13.89
C CYS A 89 10.06 -18.00 -13.38
N HIS A 90 9.92 -17.63 -12.11
CA HIS A 90 10.60 -16.44 -11.60
C HIS A 90 12.10 -16.66 -11.42
N VAL A 91 12.87 -15.73 -11.96
CA VAL A 91 14.27 -15.55 -11.62
C VAL A 91 14.37 -14.72 -10.34
N GLY A 92 15.07 -15.24 -9.33
CA GLY A 92 15.13 -14.63 -8.00
C GLY A 92 15.67 -13.20 -8.00
N THR A 93 16.69 -12.90 -8.81
CA THR A 93 17.28 -11.56 -8.94
C THR A 93 16.30 -10.56 -9.54
N ASP A 94 15.63 -10.93 -10.64
CA ASP A 94 14.64 -10.09 -11.32
C ASP A 94 13.48 -9.74 -10.37
N ALA A 95 13.02 -10.74 -9.62
CA ALA A 95 11.97 -10.60 -8.62
C ALA A 95 12.38 -9.69 -7.43
N GLN A 96 13.67 -9.61 -7.08
CA GLN A 96 14.14 -8.67 -6.05
C GLN A 96 14.23 -7.24 -6.60
N LEU A 97 14.67 -7.05 -7.85
CA LEU A 97 14.67 -5.74 -8.51
C LEU A 97 13.25 -5.17 -8.63
N ALA A 98 12.30 -5.99 -9.08
CA ALA A 98 10.89 -5.60 -9.14
C ALA A 98 10.34 -5.16 -7.77
N LYS A 99 10.67 -5.91 -6.71
CA LYS A 99 10.31 -5.53 -5.33
C LYS A 99 10.95 -4.21 -4.90
N LEU A 100 12.22 -3.98 -5.24
CA LEU A 100 12.92 -2.74 -4.92
C LEU A 100 12.25 -1.53 -5.59
N VAL A 101 11.99 -1.62 -6.89
CA VAL A 101 11.28 -0.57 -7.65
C VAL A 101 9.89 -0.32 -7.06
N ARG A 102 9.14 -1.39 -6.72
CA ARG A 102 7.82 -1.25 -6.08
C ARG A 102 7.89 -0.51 -4.75
N LYS A 103 8.87 -0.83 -3.92
CA LYS A 103 9.06 -0.16 -2.62
C LYS A 103 9.33 1.32 -2.82
N GLU A 104 10.23 1.67 -3.74
CA GLU A 104 10.53 3.06 -4.08
C GLU A 104 9.31 3.79 -4.64
N PHE A 105 8.55 3.14 -5.52
CA PHE A 105 7.31 3.70 -6.05
C PHE A 105 6.33 4.06 -4.94
N ILE A 106 6.06 3.11 -4.05
CA ILE A 106 5.12 3.32 -2.95
C ILE A 106 5.62 4.44 -2.01
N ARG A 107 6.91 4.44 -1.65
CA ARG A 107 7.51 5.46 -0.76
C ARG A 107 7.39 6.87 -1.34
N ARG A 108 7.64 7.02 -2.65
CA ARG A 108 7.70 8.33 -3.32
C ARG A 108 6.32 8.86 -3.72
N HIS A 109 5.41 7.98 -4.14
CA HIS A 109 4.17 8.41 -4.81
C HIS A 109 2.91 8.13 -3.99
N CYS A 110 2.86 7.07 -3.18
CA CYS A 110 1.69 6.82 -2.35
C CYS A 110 1.72 7.68 -1.08
N ARG A 111 0.55 7.84 -0.45
CA ARG A 111 0.39 8.67 0.75
C ARG A 111 -0.44 7.96 1.82
N ALA A 112 -0.49 8.54 3.00
CA ALA A 112 -1.42 8.11 4.04
C ALA A 112 -1.96 9.29 4.85
N ALA A 113 -3.18 9.10 5.33
CA ALA A 113 -3.80 9.93 6.37
C ALA A 113 -3.65 9.21 7.72
N CYS A 114 -3.36 9.93 8.79
CA CYS A 114 -3.22 9.35 10.13
C CYS A 114 -4.00 10.17 11.15
N VAL A 115 -4.76 9.50 11.99
CA VAL A 115 -5.48 10.09 13.12
C VAL A 115 -4.90 9.47 14.39
N PRO A 116 -3.97 10.17 15.07
CA PRO A 116 -3.38 9.69 16.32
C PRO A 116 -4.47 9.49 17.37
N LEU A 117 -4.58 8.26 17.89
CA LEU A 117 -5.57 7.86 18.87
C LEU A 117 -4.98 6.80 19.78
N THR A 118 -5.15 6.95 21.08
CA THR A 118 -4.81 5.92 22.07
C THR A 118 -6.06 5.15 22.46
N GLY A 119 -5.97 3.82 22.43
CA GLY A 119 -7.03 2.93 22.87
C GLY A 119 -6.51 1.50 22.90
N SER A 120 -7.21 0.62 23.59
CA SER A 120 -6.93 -0.81 23.52
C SER A 120 -7.13 -1.31 22.08
N LYS A 121 -6.47 -2.42 21.74
CA LYS A 121 -6.62 -3.07 20.44
C LYS A 121 -8.10 -3.34 20.09
N THR A 122 -8.89 -3.82 21.05
CA THR A 122 -10.32 -4.11 20.84
C THR A 122 -11.16 -2.86 20.54
N GLU A 123 -10.85 -1.74 21.19
CA GLU A 123 -11.52 -0.45 20.92
C GLU A 123 -11.18 0.06 19.52
N LEU A 124 -9.90 0.01 19.14
CA LEU A 124 -9.46 0.41 17.80
C LEU A 124 -10.03 -0.51 16.71
N GLU A 125 -10.11 -1.82 16.93
CA GLU A 125 -10.74 -2.75 15.97
C GLU A 125 -12.24 -2.50 15.80
N SER A 126 -12.93 -2.12 16.88
CA SER A 126 -14.35 -1.76 16.83
C SER A 126 -14.55 -0.44 16.07
N LEU A 127 -13.67 0.54 16.32
CA LEU A 127 -13.64 1.81 15.60
C LEU A 127 -13.34 1.62 14.11
N GLU A 128 -12.35 0.80 13.75
CA GLU A 128 -12.00 0.46 12.36
C GLU A 128 -13.23 -0.08 11.60
N LYS A 129 -13.94 -1.04 12.19
CA LYS A 129 -15.16 -1.62 11.60
C LYS A 129 -16.24 -0.57 11.38
N ALA A 130 -16.44 0.31 12.36
CA ALA A 130 -17.44 1.37 12.27
C ALA A 130 -17.08 2.41 11.18
N ILE A 131 -15.80 2.79 11.08
CA ILE A 131 -15.32 3.69 10.02
C ILE A 131 -15.52 3.05 8.65
N ILE A 132 -15.14 1.77 8.47
CA ILE A 132 -15.30 1.05 7.20
C ILE A 132 -16.78 0.95 6.79
N ALA A 133 -17.70 0.81 7.74
CA ALA A 133 -19.13 0.75 7.47
C ALA A 133 -19.71 2.10 7.02
N LEU A 134 -19.14 3.22 7.48
CA LEU A 134 -19.55 4.58 7.13
C LEU A 134 -18.87 5.12 5.87
N ALA A 135 -17.65 4.64 5.58
CA ALA A 135 -16.84 5.15 4.48
C ALA A 135 -17.45 4.86 3.11
N PRO A 136 -17.27 5.77 2.13
CA PRO A 136 -17.63 5.50 0.74
C PRO A 136 -16.96 4.22 0.22
N PRO A 137 -17.63 3.39 -0.62
CA PRO A 137 -17.10 2.10 -1.07
C PRO A 137 -15.71 2.17 -1.71
N GLU A 138 -15.43 3.22 -2.48
CA GLU A 138 -14.15 3.48 -3.15
C GLU A 138 -13.00 3.67 -2.14
N MET A 139 -13.29 4.32 -1.00
CA MET A 139 -12.35 4.61 0.08
C MET A 139 -11.90 3.36 0.84
N VAL A 140 -12.69 2.29 0.78
CA VAL A 140 -12.44 1.01 1.47
C VAL A 140 -12.41 -0.17 0.52
N SER A 141 -12.22 0.10 -0.77
CA SER A 141 -12.18 -0.91 -1.84
C SER A 141 -11.12 -1.99 -1.60
N TRP A 142 -10.04 -1.67 -0.89
CA TRP A 142 -8.98 -2.63 -0.55
C TRP A 142 -9.23 -3.36 0.78
N ASN A 143 -10.17 -2.92 1.63
CA ASN A 143 -10.46 -3.57 2.91
C ASN A 143 -11.15 -4.92 2.73
N LYS A 144 -12.08 -5.03 1.77
CA LYS A 144 -12.94 -6.20 1.58
C LYS A 144 -12.30 -7.30 0.73
N THR A 145 -11.10 -7.07 0.19
CA THR A 145 -10.50 -7.93 -0.83
C THR A 145 -9.20 -8.56 -0.33
N ARG A 146 -9.00 -9.84 -0.73
CA ARG A 146 -7.83 -10.66 -0.34
C ARG A 146 -6.75 -10.72 -1.43
N LYS A 147 -7.08 -10.27 -2.63
CA LYS A 147 -6.26 -10.26 -3.84
C LYS A 147 -6.15 -8.81 -4.35
N ARG A 148 -5.30 -8.57 -5.35
CA ARG A 148 -5.18 -7.25 -5.98
C ARG A 148 -6.53 -6.86 -6.58
N VAL A 149 -6.97 -5.65 -6.32
CA VAL A 149 -8.17 -5.06 -6.95
C VAL A 149 -7.84 -3.86 -7.81
N ASN A 150 -6.64 -3.29 -7.64
CA ASN A 150 -6.17 -2.25 -8.51
C ASN A 150 -6.08 -2.78 -9.96
N GLN A 151 -6.91 -2.20 -10.82
CA GLN A 151 -6.94 -2.44 -12.27
C GLN A 151 -6.14 -1.39 -13.04
N LEU A 152 -5.57 -0.39 -12.36
CA LEU A 152 -4.77 0.62 -13.04
C LEU A 152 -3.58 -0.05 -13.71
N PRO A 153 -3.25 0.36 -14.96
CA PRO A 153 -2.03 -0.07 -15.59
C PRO A 153 -0.83 0.42 -14.77
N GLU A 154 0.34 -0.18 -15.01
CA GLU A 154 1.58 0.33 -14.44
C GLU A 154 1.75 1.83 -14.79
N PRO A 155 1.99 2.71 -13.80
CA PRO A 155 2.33 4.12 -14.04
C PRO A 155 3.74 4.25 -14.64
N ARG A 156 3.89 3.90 -15.92
CA ARG A 156 5.19 3.68 -16.58
C ARG A 156 6.16 4.84 -16.44
N GLU A 157 5.72 6.08 -16.68
CA GLU A 157 6.59 7.26 -16.59
C GLU A 157 7.16 7.49 -15.18
N MET A 158 6.35 7.24 -14.15
CA MET A 158 6.81 7.34 -12.75
C MET A 158 7.79 6.22 -12.42
N VAL A 159 7.54 5.01 -12.93
CA VAL A 159 8.46 3.87 -12.79
C VAL A 159 9.78 4.13 -13.53
N ASP A 160 9.74 4.69 -14.73
CA ASP A 160 10.94 5.04 -15.51
C ASP A 160 11.82 6.02 -14.74
N LYS A 161 11.21 7.03 -14.12
CA LYS A 161 11.94 7.96 -13.26
C LYS A 161 12.59 7.28 -12.06
N ILE A 162 11.91 6.33 -11.42
CA ILE A 162 12.47 5.56 -10.31
C ILE A 162 13.65 4.71 -10.77
N VAL A 163 13.52 4.02 -11.90
CA VAL A 163 14.57 3.19 -12.49
C VAL A 163 15.81 4.05 -12.81
N ALA A 164 15.60 5.24 -13.39
CA ALA A 164 16.67 6.20 -13.65
C ALA A 164 17.33 6.70 -12.36
N ASP A 165 16.54 7.10 -11.36
CA ASP A 165 17.04 7.59 -10.07
C ASP A 165 17.79 6.52 -9.26
N LEU A 166 17.44 5.23 -9.45
CA LEU A 166 18.16 4.10 -8.86
C LEU A 166 19.48 3.78 -9.57
N GLY A 167 19.77 4.44 -10.71
CA GLY A 167 20.99 4.23 -11.48
C GLY A 167 21.06 2.86 -12.15
N PHE A 168 19.91 2.26 -12.46
CA PHE A 168 19.84 0.95 -13.09
C PHE A 168 20.39 0.97 -14.52
N GLY A 169 21.24 0.00 -14.83
CA GLY A 169 21.83 -0.17 -16.15
C GLY A 169 21.00 -1.11 -17.03
N THR A 170 21.55 -1.45 -18.19
CA THR A 170 20.89 -2.30 -19.19
C THR A 170 20.45 -3.66 -18.62
N HIS A 171 21.24 -4.23 -17.70
CA HIS A 171 20.93 -5.53 -17.12
C HIS A 171 19.72 -5.49 -16.18
N GLU A 172 19.66 -4.49 -15.29
CA GLU A 172 18.54 -4.30 -14.38
C GLU A 172 17.26 -3.94 -15.13
N ILE A 173 17.37 -3.06 -16.15
CA ILE A 173 16.24 -2.72 -17.02
C ILE A 173 15.70 -3.97 -17.72
N ALA A 174 16.57 -4.78 -18.32
CA ALA A 174 16.15 -6.03 -18.97
C ALA A 174 15.48 -7.02 -18.00
N ALA A 175 15.91 -7.05 -16.73
CA ALA A 175 15.28 -7.86 -15.70
C ALA A 175 13.85 -7.39 -15.38
N LEU A 176 13.64 -6.07 -15.28
CA LEU A 176 12.31 -5.51 -15.06
C LEU A 176 11.38 -5.76 -16.25
N GLU A 177 11.87 -5.65 -17.48
CA GLU A 177 11.09 -5.97 -18.69
C GLU A 177 10.66 -7.44 -18.74
N ARG A 178 11.53 -8.38 -18.33
CA ARG A 178 11.13 -9.79 -18.17
C ARG A 178 10.02 -9.96 -17.13
N GLN A 179 10.06 -9.22 -16.02
CA GLN A 179 8.99 -9.26 -15.02
C GLN A 179 7.67 -8.69 -15.57
N ALA A 180 7.71 -7.66 -16.41
CA ALA A 180 6.53 -7.15 -17.10
C ALA A 180 5.93 -8.20 -18.04
N GLN A 181 6.75 -8.90 -18.82
CA GLN A 181 6.29 -9.98 -19.69
C GLN A 181 5.64 -11.12 -18.89
N LEU A 182 6.22 -11.51 -17.76
CA LEU A 182 5.62 -12.50 -16.89
C LEU A 182 4.30 -12.01 -16.26
N PHE A 183 4.20 -10.71 -15.94
CA PHE A 183 2.94 -10.12 -15.49
C PHE A 183 1.85 -10.19 -16.56
N ASP A 184 2.17 -9.92 -17.82
CA ASP A 184 1.19 -10.02 -18.91
C ASP A 184 0.67 -11.47 -19.06
N LEU A 185 1.54 -12.46 -18.86
CA LEU A 185 1.20 -13.88 -18.94
C LEU A 185 0.44 -14.40 -17.71
N HIS A 186 0.78 -13.93 -16.51
CA HIS A 186 0.36 -14.58 -15.25
C HIS A 186 -0.30 -13.64 -14.23
N GLY A 187 -0.26 -12.33 -14.45
CA GLY A 187 -0.70 -11.32 -13.51
C GLY A 187 -2.20 -11.38 -13.20
N HIS A 188 -3.01 -11.97 -14.09
CA HIS A 188 -4.44 -12.20 -13.87
C HIS A 188 -4.72 -13.14 -12.69
N LEU A 189 -3.80 -14.03 -12.34
CA LEU A 189 -3.92 -14.94 -11.19
C LEU A 189 -4.01 -14.20 -9.85
N ASP A 190 -3.53 -12.95 -9.81
CA ASP A 190 -3.47 -12.13 -8.62
C ASP A 190 -4.67 -11.20 -8.45
N LEU A 191 -5.61 -11.16 -9.41
CA LEU A 191 -6.82 -10.32 -9.33
C LEU A 191 -7.90 -10.97 -8.45
N ALA A 192 -8.60 -10.15 -7.66
CA ALA A 192 -9.83 -10.56 -6.99
C ALA A 192 -10.85 -11.05 -8.03
N ASP A 193 -11.55 -12.13 -7.68
CA ASP A 193 -12.65 -12.67 -8.48
C ASP A 193 -13.85 -11.70 -8.45
#